data_AF-A0A1F8BEV4-F1
#
_entry.id   AF-A0A1F8BEV4-F1
#
_cell.length_a   1.000
_cell.length_b   1.000
_cell.length_c   1.000
_cell.angle_alpha   90.00
_cell.angle_beta   90.00
_cell.angle_gamma   90.00
#
_symmetry.space_group_name_H-M   'P 1'
#
loop_
_entity.id
_entity.type
_entity.pdbx_description
1 polymer ?
#
loop_
_entity_poly.entity_id
_entity_poly.type
_entity_poly.pdbx_seq_one_letter_code
_entity_poly.pdbx_strand_id
1 'polypeptide(L)'
;MSNEDNAGLSLVPLPEIDEKYLSAIEIEERPERGRHGEFYRVKGDDRIGVKVGRPSDIKREVDTLKRFGGKDRLLPECFGSLGSDRYVVECIDGSTLTQARDLGIKVPRATKELALNQLETDAAQGLTNVDLLNADNVLLDRRSGRIRLVDPRGITSPEERGANNVVVKIIVNRFRKLLDLYLMDE
;
A
#
# COMPACT_ATOMS: atom_id res chain seq x y z
N MET A 1 -37.48 35.72 3.82
CA MET A 1 -36.06 35.47 4.08
C MET A 1 -35.99 34.21 4.92
N SER A 2 -35.85 33.05 4.28
CA SER A 2 -35.74 31.76 4.93
C SER A 2 -34.28 31.49 5.23
N ASN A 3 -34.02 31.18 6.50
CA ASN A 3 -32.71 30.88 7.06
C ASN A 3 -32.01 29.77 6.27
N GLU A 4 -30.74 30.02 5.96
CA GLU A 4 -29.81 29.06 5.38
C GLU A 4 -29.59 27.93 6.40
N ASP A 5 -30.00 26.72 6.04
CA ASP A 5 -29.54 25.47 6.65
C ASP A 5 -28.05 25.30 6.30
N ASN A 6 -27.21 25.99 7.06
CA ASN A 6 -25.79 25.71 7.11
C ASN A 6 -25.62 24.44 7.94
N ALA A 7 -25.90 23.29 7.32
CA ALA A 7 -25.56 21.97 7.83
C ALA A 7 -24.05 21.91 7.97
N GLY A 8 -23.56 22.36 9.12
CA GLY A 8 -22.18 22.21 9.52
C GLY A 8 -21.83 20.75 9.40
N LEU A 9 -20.98 20.42 8.41
CA LEU A 9 -20.22 19.18 8.36
C LEU A 9 -19.57 19.02 9.73
N SER A 10 -20.20 18.21 10.58
CA SER A 10 -19.63 17.81 11.86
C SER A 10 -18.39 17.00 11.51
N LEU A 11 -17.24 17.66 11.51
CA LEU A 11 -15.93 17.04 11.45
C LEU A 11 -15.71 16.33 12.79
N VAL A 12 -16.46 15.26 13.02
CA VAL A 12 -16.16 14.33 14.10
C VAL A 12 -14.75 13.82 13.82
N PRO A 13 -13.77 14.10 14.68
CA PRO A 13 -12.41 13.61 14.46
C PRO A 13 -12.47 12.09 14.40
N LEU A 14 -11.86 11.52 13.36
CA LEU A 14 -11.78 10.08 13.24
C LEU A 14 -11.04 9.51 14.46
N PRO A 15 -11.47 8.36 14.99
CA PRO A 15 -10.85 7.77 16.15
C PRO A 15 -9.37 7.43 15.88
N GLU A 16 -8.58 7.43 16.96
CA GLU A 16 -7.26 6.85 16.93
C GLU A 16 -7.36 5.35 16.59
N ILE A 17 -6.45 4.87 15.76
CA ILE A 17 -6.44 3.45 15.35
C ILE A 17 -5.71 2.66 16.44
N ASP A 18 -6.46 2.25 17.46
CA ASP A 18 -6.00 1.44 18.58
C ASP A 18 -6.68 0.04 18.60
N GLU A 19 -6.27 -0.84 19.52
CA GLU A 19 -6.85 -2.19 19.63
C GLU A 19 -8.38 -2.18 19.83
N LYS A 20 -8.89 -1.18 20.57
CA LYS A 20 -10.33 -1.03 20.82
C LYS A 20 -11.06 -0.71 19.52
N TYR A 21 -10.54 0.22 18.73
CA TYR A 21 -11.08 0.58 17.43
C TYR A 21 -11.04 -0.61 16.47
N LEU A 22 -9.90 -1.30 16.38
CA LEU A 22 -9.72 -2.47 15.51
C LEU A 22 -10.71 -3.61 15.82
N SER A 23 -11.09 -3.77 17.09
CA SER A 23 -12.07 -4.78 17.52
C SER A 23 -13.52 -4.48 17.12
N ALA A 24 -13.82 -3.23 16.74
CA ALA A 24 -15.16 -2.74 16.46
C ALA A 24 -15.36 -2.34 14.98
N ILE A 25 -14.39 -2.62 14.11
CA ILE A 25 -14.49 -2.23 12.70
C ILE A 25 -15.64 -2.96 11.99
N GLU A 26 -16.34 -2.22 11.15
CA GLU A 26 -17.31 -2.78 10.21
C GLU A 26 -16.77 -2.68 8.80
N ILE A 27 -16.81 -3.78 8.05
CA ILE A 27 -16.36 -3.82 6.65
C ILE A 27 -17.51 -3.58 5.68
N GLU A 28 -17.22 -2.96 4.54
CA GLU A 28 -18.17 -2.83 3.42
C GLU A 28 -18.54 -4.22 2.85
N GLU A 29 -19.71 -4.33 2.21
CA GLU A 29 -20.19 -5.63 1.71
C GLU A 29 -19.48 -6.10 0.42
N ARG A 30 -18.90 -5.17 -0.34
CA ARG A 30 -18.32 -5.46 -1.66
C ARG A 30 -16.80 -5.42 -1.60
N PRO A 31 -16.12 -6.59 -1.63
CA PRO A 31 -14.67 -6.61 -1.67
C PRO A 31 -14.12 -6.27 -3.06
N GLU A 32 -12.93 -5.68 -3.06
CA GLU A 32 -12.02 -5.68 -4.19
C GLU A 32 -11.31 -7.06 -4.21
N ARG A 33 -11.57 -7.87 -5.25
CA ARG A 33 -11.07 -9.27 -5.32
C ARG A 33 -9.73 -9.34 -6.03
N GLY A 34 -8.73 -9.88 -5.34
CA GLY A 34 -7.41 -10.20 -5.89
C GLY A 34 -7.20 -11.71 -6.06
N ARG A 35 -6.01 -12.08 -6.57
CA ARG A 35 -5.65 -13.50 -6.76
C ARG A 35 -5.54 -14.28 -5.45
N HIS A 36 -5.09 -13.61 -4.38
CA HIS A 36 -4.70 -14.23 -3.11
C HIS A 36 -5.63 -13.89 -1.94
N GLY A 37 -6.69 -13.14 -2.20
CA GLY A 37 -7.58 -12.69 -1.17
C GLY A 37 -8.55 -11.61 -1.63
N GLU A 38 -9.28 -11.10 -0.65
CA GLU A 38 -10.26 -10.04 -0.80
C GLU A 38 -9.82 -8.85 0.05
N PHE A 39 -9.97 -7.65 -0.49
CA PHE A 39 -9.74 -6.41 0.23
C PHE A 39 -11.08 -5.72 0.46
N TYR A 40 -11.37 -5.39 1.71
CA TYR A 40 -12.58 -4.73 2.13
C TYR A 40 -12.26 -3.34 2.68
N ARG A 41 -13.02 -2.34 2.25
CA ARG A 41 -12.97 -1.01 2.88
C ARG A 41 -13.68 -1.05 4.24
N VAL A 42 -13.26 -0.21 5.17
CA VAL A 42 -13.92 -0.04 6.46
C VAL A 42 -15.02 1.01 6.31
N LYS A 43 -16.23 0.70 6.79
CA LYS A 43 -17.37 1.61 6.74
C LYS A 43 -17.07 2.87 7.55
N GLY A 44 -17.17 4.02 6.89
CA GLY A 44 -16.98 5.32 7.53
C GLY A 44 -15.53 5.66 7.88
N ASP A 45 -14.55 4.84 7.49
CA ASP A 45 -13.12 5.15 7.64
C ASP A 45 -12.36 4.75 6.37
N ASP A 46 -11.97 5.77 5.59
CA ASP A 46 -11.27 5.61 4.32
C ASP A 46 -9.74 5.54 4.48
N ARG A 47 -9.23 5.56 5.71
CA ARG A 47 -7.79 5.45 6.02
C ARG A 47 -7.33 4.01 6.06
N ILE A 48 -8.23 3.07 6.33
CA ILE A 48 -7.91 1.66 6.54
C ILE A 48 -8.81 0.72 5.74
N GLY A 49 -8.30 -0.47 5.48
CA GLY A 49 -9.04 -1.59 4.93
C GLY A 49 -8.63 -2.89 5.59
N VAL A 50 -9.43 -3.92 5.35
CA VAL A 50 -9.21 -5.27 5.85
C VAL A 50 -8.91 -6.18 4.69
N LYS A 51 -7.74 -6.82 4.71
CA LYS A 51 -7.43 -7.88 3.76
C LYS A 51 -7.71 -9.24 4.38
N VAL A 52 -8.39 -10.08 3.61
CA VAL A 52 -8.80 -11.44 3.98
C VAL A 52 -8.20 -12.43 3.01
N GLY A 53 -7.63 -13.53 3.51
CA GLY A 53 -6.95 -14.51 2.65
C GLY A 53 -6.56 -15.78 3.40
N ARG A 54 -5.70 -16.60 2.79
CA ARG A 54 -5.23 -17.83 3.44
C ARG A 54 -4.29 -17.47 4.60
N PRO A 55 -4.36 -18.17 5.75
CA PRO A 55 -3.55 -17.81 6.91
C PRO A 55 -2.04 -17.74 6.67
N SER A 56 -1.50 -18.61 5.81
CA SER A 56 -0.08 -18.60 5.44
C SER A 56 0.32 -17.34 4.66
N ASP A 57 -0.57 -16.87 3.79
CA ASP A 57 -0.32 -15.71 2.94
C ASP A 57 -0.43 -14.45 3.79
N ILE A 58 -1.51 -14.33 4.57
CA ILE A 58 -1.73 -13.23 5.52
C ILE A 58 -0.57 -13.07 6.48
N LYS A 59 -0.09 -14.16 7.10
CA LYS A 59 1.05 -14.11 8.00
C LYS A 59 2.29 -13.51 7.32
N ARG A 60 2.59 -13.96 6.09
CA ARG A 60 3.75 -13.48 5.32
C ARG A 60 3.64 -11.99 4.96
N GLU A 61 2.45 -11.54 4.56
CA GLU A 61 2.22 -10.13 4.25
C GLU A 61 2.37 -9.26 5.49
N VAL A 62 1.72 -9.67 6.59
CA VAL A 62 1.80 -8.95 7.88
C VAL A 62 3.24 -8.84 8.36
N ASP A 63 4.01 -9.92 8.31
CA ASP A 63 5.43 -9.91 8.70
C ASP A 63 6.26 -8.94 7.82
N THR A 64 5.92 -8.82 6.54
CA THR A 64 6.58 -7.90 5.61
C THR A 64 6.19 -6.45 5.90
N LEU A 65 4.90 -6.19 6.09
CA LEU A 65 4.38 -4.84 6.36
C LEU A 65 4.83 -4.33 7.74
N LYS A 66 4.91 -5.19 8.76
CA LYS A 66 5.49 -4.82 10.06
C LYS A 66 6.95 -4.41 9.97
N ARG A 67 7.69 -4.92 8.98
CA ARG A 67 9.11 -4.65 8.81
C ARG A 67 9.40 -3.46 7.91
N PHE A 68 8.62 -3.29 6.84
CA PHE A 68 8.91 -2.33 5.76
C PHE A 68 7.78 -1.33 5.49
N GLY A 69 6.59 -1.60 6.01
CA GLY A 69 5.43 -0.72 5.91
C GLY A 69 5.46 0.41 6.92
N GLY A 70 4.58 1.38 6.72
CA GLY A 70 4.38 2.50 7.63
C GLY A 70 3.92 3.75 6.91
N LYS A 71 3.50 4.73 7.69
CA LYS A 71 3.22 6.07 7.19
C LYS A 71 4.43 6.60 6.40
N ASP A 72 4.15 7.15 5.22
CA ASP A 72 5.15 7.70 4.29
C ASP A 72 6.15 6.70 3.67
N ARG A 73 5.99 5.39 3.91
CA ARG A 73 6.79 4.31 3.30
C ARG A 73 6.21 3.87 1.96
N LEU A 74 7.00 3.13 1.17
CA LEU A 74 6.51 2.50 -0.07
C LEU A 74 5.36 1.54 0.22
N LEU A 75 5.55 0.64 1.18
CA LEU A 75 4.52 -0.30 1.60
C LEU A 75 3.57 0.35 2.62
N PRO A 76 2.28 -0.05 2.63
CA PRO A 76 1.29 0.50 3.53
C PRO A 76 1.58 0.15 5.00
N GLU A 77 1.07 0.98 5.91
CA GLU A 77 1.09 0.66 7.33
C GLU A 77 0.18 -0.53 7.66
N CYS A 78 0.65 -1.47 8.49
CA CYS A 78 -0.15 -2.56 9.02
C CYS A 78 -0.53 -2.23 10.47
N PHE A 79 -1.83 -2.09 10.73
CA PHE A 79 -2.35 -1.69 12.04
C PHE A 79 -2.56 -2.88 12.99
N GLY A 80 -2.71 -4.09 12.45
CA GLY A 80 -2.86 -5.29 13.26
C GLY A 80 -3.49 -6.46 12.51
N SER A 81 -3.49 -7.63 13.14
CA SER A 81 -4.13 -8.84 12.61
C SER A 81 -5.47 -9.08 13.33
N LEU A 82 -6.48 -9.50 12.58
CA LEU A 82 -7.80 -9.87 13.11
C LEU A 82 -7.98 -11.37 12.91
N GLY A 83 -7.41 -12.15 13.83
CA GLY A 83 -7.29 -13.59 13.67
C GLY A 83 -6.13 -13.98 12.74
N SER A 84 -6.19 -15.18 12.19
CA SER A 84 -5.11 -15.73 11.34
C SER A 84 -5.33 -15.51 9.84
N ASP A 85 -6.57 -15.21 9.43
CA ASP A 85 -7.01 -15.09 8.05
C ASP A 85 -7.20 -13.64 7.60
N ARG A 86 -6.99 -12.65 8.49
CA ARG A 86 -7.26 -11.23 8.20
C ARG A 86 -6.28 -10.29 8.88
N TYR A 87 -6.06 -9.12 8.27
CA TYR A 87 -5.34 -8.02 8.89
C TYR A 87 -5.84 -6.66 8.41
N VAL A 88 -5.60 -5.64 9.23
CA VAL A 88 -5.96 -4.24 8.97
C VAL A 88 -4.75 -3.50 8.46
N VAL A 89 -4.92 -2.76 7.38
CA VAL A 89 -3.86 -2.10 6.63
C VAL A 89 -4.31 -0.74 6.13
N GLU A 90 -3.37 0.17 5.94
CA GLU A 90 -3.62 1.46 5.30
C GLU A 90 -4.31 1.28 3.94
N CYS A 91 -5.41 2.01 3.75
CA CYS A 91 -6.11 2.06 2.49
C CYS A 91 -5.46 3.12 1.59
N ILE A 92 -4.84 2.65 0.50
CA ILE A 92 -4.24 3.53 -0.49
C ILE A 92 -5.29 3.88 -1.55
N ASP A 93 -5.77 5.12 -1.52
CA ASP A 93 -6.61 5.65 -2.59
C ASP A 93 -5.76 6.11 -3.77
N GLY A 94 -5.36 5.14 -4.60
CA GLY A 94 -4.45 5.38 -5.71
C GLY A 94 -4.96 4.84 -7.05
N SER A 95 -4.36 5.35 -8.12
CA SER A 95 -4.46 4.76 -9.45
C SER A 95 -3.31 3.77 -9.65
N THR A 96 -3.58 2.58 -10.18
CA THR A 96 -2.51 1.68 -10.68
C THR A 96 -1.67 2.39 -11.73
N LEU A 97 -0.46 1.89 -12.00
CA LEU A 97 0.39 2.47 -13.05
C LEU A 97 -0.28 2.45 -14.42
N THR A 98 -1.04 1.38 -14.74
CA THR A 98 -1.81 1.27 -15.98
C THR A 98 -2.84 2.40 -16.06
N GLN A 99 -3.62 2.61 -15.00
CA GLN A 99 -4.61 3.69 -14.94
C GLN A 99 -3.95 5.07 -14.99
N ALA A 100 -2.84 5.28 -14.29
CA ALA A 100 -2.12 6.55 -14.29
C ALA A 100 -1.62 6.92 -15.70
N ARG A 101 -1.08 5.94 -16.44
CA ARG A 101 -0.68 6.11 -17.84
C ARG A 101 -1.87 6.45 -18.72
N ASP A 102 -2.95 5.69 -18.62
CA ASP A 102 -4.12 5.85 -19.50
C ASP A 102 -4.84 7.19 -19.25
N LEU A 103 -4.75 7.72 -18.02
CA LEU A 103 -5.23 9.05 -17.64
C LEU A 103 -4.24 10.17 -17.97
N GLY A 104 -3.04 9.86 -18.45
CA GLY A 104 -2.00 10.84 -18.78
C GLY A 104 -1.45 11.57 -17.56
N ILE A 105 -1.46 10.95 -16.37
CA ILE A 105 -0.97 11.57 -15.15
C ILE A 105 0.55 11.73 -15.25
N LYS A 106 1.00 12.97 -15.03
CA LYS A 106 2.42 13.31 -14.90
C LYS A 106 2.82 13.33 -13.43
N VAL A 107 4.06 12.96 -13.16
CA VAL A 107 4.62 12.98 -11.80
C VAL A 107 5.94 13.72 -11.77
N PRO A 108 6.25 14.46 -10.69
CA PRO A 108 7.58 15.03 -10.51
C PRO A 108 8.65 13.94 -10.52
N ARG A 109 9.79 14.23 -11.16
CA ARG A 109 10.96 13.34 -11.14
C ARG A 109 11.39 13.00 -9.70
N ALA A 110 11.30 13.96 -8.79
CA ALA A 110 11.60 13.77 -7.38
C ALA A 110 10.73 12.68 -6.71
N THR A 111 9.47 12.52 -7.14
CA THR A 111 8.57 11.46 -6.63
C THR A 111 9.06 10.09 -7.05
N LYS A 112 9.50 9.93 -8.31
CA LYS A 112 10.10 8.68 -8.80
C LYS A 112 11.41 8.37 -8.07
N GLU A 113 12.27 9.37 -7.91
CA GLU A 113 13.56 9.22 -7.23
C GLU A 113 13.38 8.85 -5.75
N LEU A 114 12.43 9.46 -5.04
CA LEU A 114 12.10 9.10 -3.66
C LEU A 114 11.64 7.63 -3.55
N ALA A 115 10.76 7.19 -4.45
CA ALA A 115 10.30 5.81 -4.49
C ALA A 115 11.45 4.82 -4.79
N LEU A 116 12.34 5.16 -5.72
CA LEU A 116 13.52 4.35 -6.04
C LEU A 116 14.49 4.23 -4.86
N ASN A 117 14.79 5.35 -4.19
CA ASN A 117 15.69 5.38 -3.03
C ASN A 117 15.13 4.58 -1.85
N GLN A 118 13.83 4.67 -1.60
CA GLN A 118 13.17 3.87 -0.57
C GLN A 118 13.22 2.38 -0.91
N LEU A 119 12.95 1.99 -2.16
CA LEU A 119 13.03 0.59 -2.58
C LEU A 119 14.45 0.04 -2.47
N GLU A 120 15.47 0.83 -2.84
CA GLU A 120 16.87 0.44 -2.69
C GLU A 120 17.22 0.16 -1.23
N THR A 121 16.76 1.03 -0.32
CA THR A 121 16.95 0.88 1.12
C THR A 121 16.26 -0.37 1.66
N ASP A 122 14.99 -0.58 1.31
CA ASP A 122 14.21 -1.73 1.80
C ASP A 122 14.73 -3.05 1.19
N ALA A 123 15.12 -3.04 -0.09
CA ALA A 123 15.70 -4.20 -0.76
C ALA A 123 17.06 -4.59 -0.15
N ALA A 124 17.92 -3.62 0.18
CA ALA A 124 19.17 -3.88 0.90
C ALA A 124 18.92 -4.52 2.28
N GLN A 125 17.78 -4.22 2.90
CA GLN A 125 17.34 -4.81 4.17
C GLN A 125 16.59 -6.15 4.00
N GLY A 126 16.33 -6.60 2.76
CA GLY A 126 15.75 -7.90 2.45
C GLY A 126 14.35 -7.87 1.83
N LEU A 127 13.83 -6.72 1.40
CA LEU A 127 12.61 -6.65 0.57
C LEU A 127 12.95 -7.03 -0.88
N THR A 128 13.08 -8.33 -1.15
CA THR A 128 13.57 -8.85 -2.44
C THR A 128 12.48 -9.35 -3.40
N ASN A 129 11.21 -9.13 -3.06
CA ASN A 129 10.10 -9.72 -3.77
C ASN A 129 9.83 -9.02 -5.12
N VAL A 130 10.21 -9.66 -6.22
CA VAL A 130 10.03 -9.11 -7.58
C VAL A 130 8.58 -9.08 -8.06
N ASP A 131 7.68 -9.87 -7.45
CA ASP A 131 6.26 -9.88 -7.82
C ASP A 131 5.55 -8.60 -7.36
N LEU A 132 6.11 -7.86 -6.40
CA LEU A 132 5.68 -6.50 -6.05
C LEU A 132 5.81 -5.52 -7.21
N LEU A 133 6.76 -5.78 -8.12
CA LEU A 133 7.10 -4.86 -9.21
C LEU A 133 6.31 -5.21 -10.48
N ASN A 134 5.00 -5.03 -10.39
CA ASN A 134 4.07 -5.10 -11.52
C ASN A 134 3.14 -3.87 -11.53
N ALA A 135 2.55 -3.55 -12.67
CA ALA A 135 1.79 -2.31 -12.87
C ALA A 135 0.50 -2.22 -12.01
N ASP A 136 -0.03 -3.36 -11.57
CA ASP A 136 -1.27 -3.44 -10.78
C ASP A 136 -0.99 -3.26 -9.28
N ASN A 137 0.21 -3.63 -8.82
CA ASN A 137 0.62 -3.53 -7.42
C ASN A 137 1.37 -2.24 -7.08
N VAL A 138 1.55 -1.35 -8.07
CA VAL A 138 2.15 -0.04 -7.87
C VAL A 138 1.07 1.02 -8.07
N LEU A 139 0.79 1.77 -7.02
CA LEU A 139 -0.24 2.80 -7.00
C LEU A 139 0.38 4.19 -6.93
N LEU A 140 -0.17 5.13 -7.69
CA LEU A 140 0.01 6.55 -7.44
C LEU A 140 -1.08 7.01 -6.49
N ASP A 141 -0.73 7.22 -5.23
CA ASP A 141 -1.63 7.66 -4.17
C ASP A 141 -2.09 9.10 -4.43
N ARG A 142 -3.41 9.28 -4.58
CA ARG A 142 -4.02 10.58 -4.89
C ARG A 142 -3.93 11.55 -3.73
N ARG A 143 -3.90 11.06 -2.49
CA ARG A 143 -3.88 11.89 -1.29
C ARG A 143 -2.51 12.49 -1.05
N SER A 144 -1.47 11.66 -1.20
CA SER A 144 -0.09 12.07 -0.90
C SER A 144 0.74 12.44 -2.14
N GLY A 145 0.27 12.10 -3.34
CA GLY A 145 1.05 12.24 -4.58
C GLY A 145 2.25 11.29 -4.66
N ARG A 146 2.31 10.28 -3.78
CA ARG A 146 3.43 9.34 -3.69
C ARG A 146 3.16 8.06 -4.46
N ILE A 147 4.24 7.40 -4.87
CA ILE A 147 4.19 6.03 -5.37
C ILE A 147 4.19 5.08 -4.18
N ARG A 148 3.22 4.17 -4.14
CA ARG A 148 3.03 3.16 -3.09
C ARG A 148 3.02 1.76 -3.71
N LEU A 149 3.49 0.77 -2.95
CA LEU A 149 3.43 -0.65 -3.32
C LEU A 149 2.37 -1.32 -2.47
N VAL A 150 1.52 -2.13 -3.08
CA VAL A 150 0.49 -2.93 -2.39
C VAL A 150 0.69 -4.41 -2.64
N ASP A 151 -0.04 -5.25 -1.88
CA ASP A 151 -0.06 -6.71 -2.06
C ASP A 151 1.33 -7.40 -1.96
N PRO A 152 2.10 -7.19 -0.88
CA PRO A 152 3.40 -7.85 -0.70
C PRO A 152 3.25 -9.35 -0.42
N ARG A 153 3.79 -10.20 -1.30
CA ARG A 153 3.76 -11.67 -1.17
C ARG A 153 4.67 -12.27 -0.08
N GLY A 154 5.19 -11.47 0.85
CA GLY A 154 6.10 -11.96 1.89
C GLY A 154 7.59 -11.85 1.54
N ILE A 155 8.45 -11.86 2.57
CA ILE A 155 9.89 -12.10 2.47
C ILE A 155 10.12 -13.60 2.22
N THR A 156 10.88 -13.96 1.19
CA THR A 156 11.03 -15.36 0.76
C THR A 156 11.97 -16.21 1.62
N SER A 157 12.80 -15.65 2.49
CA SER A 157 13.33 -16.40 3.64
C SER A 157 13.97 -15.48 4.71
N PRO A 158 13.96 -15.87 5.99
CA PRO A 158 14.76 -15.23 7.05
C PRO A 158 16.29 -15.36 6.87
N GLU A 159 16.73 -16.22 5.95
CA GLU A 159 18.14 -16.57 5.70
C GLU A 159 18.77 -15.65 4.64
N GLU A 160 17.97 -14.98 3.81
CA GLU A 160 18.37 -13.90 2.89
C GLU A 160 18.57 -12.56 3.64
N ARG A 161 19.28 -12.57 4.77
CA ARG A 161 19.66 -11.33 5.46
C ARG A 161 20.72 -10.60 4.63
N GLY A 162 20.30 -9.52 3.98
CA GLY A 162 21.14 -8.70 3.12
C GLY A 162 21.08 -9.23 1.70
N ALA A 163 20.22 -8.63 0.87
CA ALA A 163 20.29 -8.86 -0.56
C ALA A 163 21.69 -8.46 -1.03
N ASN A 164 22.39 -9.36 -1.73
CA ASN A 164 23.64 -8.99 -2.39
C ASN A 164 23.38 -7.76 -3.28
N ASN A 165 24.31 -6.81 -3.33
CA ASN A 165 24.26 -5.61 -4.16
C ASN A 165 23.78 -5.88 -5.60
N VAL A 166 24.05 -7.05 -6.17
CA VAL A 166 23.53 -7.46 -7.48
C VAL A 166 22.00 -7.57 -7.51
N VAL A 167 21.40 -8.23 -6.50
CA VAL A 167 19.94 -8.40 -6.40
C VAL A 167 19.25 -7.06 -6.20
N VAL A 168 19.78 -6.21 -5.31
CA VAL A 168 19.27 -4.85 -5.08
C VAL A 168 19.26 -4.07 -6.40
N LYS A 169 20.38 -4.06 -7.15
CA LYS A 169 20.47 -3.39 -8.44
C LYS A 169 19.46 -3.92 -9.46
N ILE A 170 19.22 -5.23 -9.52
CA ILE A 170 18.24 -5.83 -10.43
C ILE A 170 16.83 -5.32 -10.09
N ILE A 171 16.47 -5.34 -8.82
CA ILE A 171 15.14 -4.91 -8.32
C ILE A 171 14.92 -3.43 -8.61
N VAL A 172 15.88 -2.57 -8.23
CA VAL A 172 15.81 -1.12 -8.45
C VAL A 172 15.74 -0.78 -9.94
N ASN A 173 16.55 -1.43 -10.78
CA ASN A 173 16.51 -1.21 -12.23
C ASN A 173 15.19 -1.67 -12.85
N ARG A 174 14.61 -2.79 -12.37
CA ARG A 174 13.30 -3.26 -12.81
C ARG A 174 12.21 -2.26 -12.42
N PHE A 175 12.24 -1.76 -11.19
CA PHE A 175 11.28 -0.76 -10.74
C PHE A 175 11.40 0.54 -11.53
N ARG A 176 12.63 1.03 -11.76
CA ARG A 176 12.88 2.21 -12.60
C ARG A 176 12.27 2.06 -13.99
N LYS A 177 12.55 0.94 -14.68
CA LYS A 177 11.96 0.65 -16.00
C LYS A 177 10.44 0.62 -15.96
N LEU A 178 9.86 0.10 -14.89
CA LEU A 178 8.41 0.07 -14.71
C LEU A 178 7.84 1.50 -14.56
N LEU A 179 8.46 2.34 -13.72
CA LEU A 179 8.04 3.73 -13.56
C LEU A 179 8.19 4.54 -14.85
N ASP A 180 9.31 4.39 -15.57
CA ASP A 180 9.58 5.10 -16.82
C ASP A 180 8.63 4.69 -17.95
N LEU A 181 8.16 3.43 -17.94
CA LEU A 181 7.22 2.92 -18.94
C LEU A 181 5.80 3.47 -18.75
N TYR A 182 5.39 3.74 -17.51
CA TYR A 182 3.99 4.06 -17.19
C TYR A 182 3.76 5.50 -16.74
N LEU A 183 4.77 6.17 -16.17
CA LEU A 183 4.63 7.52 -15.65
C LEU A 183 5.45 8.50 -16.47
N MET A 184 4.79 9.54 -16.95
CA MET A 184 5.47 10.66 -17.61
C MET A 184 6.03 11.62 -16.55
N ASP A 185 7.15 12.26 -16.87
CA ASP A 185 7.66 13.35 -16.04
C ASP A 185 6.80 14.61 -16.24
N GLU A 186 6.63 15.39 -15.16
CA GLU A 186 5.97 16.70 -15.18
C GLU A 186 6.66 17.71 -16.13
#